data_AF-A0A931KU02-F1
#
_entry.id   AF-A0A931KU02-F1
#
_cell.length_a   1.000
_cell.length_b   1.000
_cell.length_c   1.000
_cell.angle_alpha   90.00
_cell.angle_beta   90.00
_cell.angle_gamma   90.00
#
_symmetry.space_group_name_H-M   'P 1'
#
loop_
_entity.id
_entity.type
_entity.pdbx_description
1 polymer ?
#
loop_
_entity_poly.entity_id
_entity_poly.type
_entity_poly.pdbx_seq_one_letter_code
_entity_poly.pdbx_strand_id
1 'polypeptide(L)'
;MYKLFISAILFSFIIAACNNSTQQPQNPATEGPKTKEDSLYRDVMEAHNIAMPKMGKLKGYQSLVQLQLDSLAKLPAAARQGSVALKTTLDSLLESLQYAAMAMDKWMSEFVPDSASENPDLRIQYLESEKRKAEKMKENVLSSIERAKEILKQ
;
A
#
# COMPACT_ATOMS: atom_id res chain seq x y z
N MET A 1 -18.94 -46.10 43.85
CA MET A 1 -17.64 -46.69 44.25
C MET A 1 -17.45 -48.02 43.52
N TYR A 2 -16.72 -48.06 42.40
CA TYR A 2 -16.04 -49.27 41.91
C TYR A 2 -14.74 -48.86 41.20
N LYS A 3 -13.77 -49.75 41.31
CA LYS A 3 -12.32 -49.53 41.33
C LYS A 3 -11.69 -49.30 39.94
N LEU A 4 -10.55 -48.62 39.98
CA LEU A 4 -9.47 -48.56 38.97
C LEU A 4 -9.17 -49.92 38.32
N PHE A 5 -8.86 -49.90 37.02
CA PHE A 5 -7.80 -50.73 36.44
C PHE A 5 -7.02 -49.95 35.37
N ILE A 6 -5.70 -49.92 35.57
CA ILE A 6 -4.65 -49.37 34.71
C ILE A 6 -4.44 -50.32 33.54
N SER A 7 -4.38 -49.81 32.32
CA SER A 7 -3.56 -50.42 31.26
C SER A 7 -3.11 -49.33 30.29
N ALA A 8 -1.81 -49.05 30.35
CA ALA A 8 -1.10 -48.22 29.39
C ALA A 8 -0.96 -49.01 28.09
N ILE A 9 -1.51 -48.49 26.99
CA ILE A 9 -1.17 -48.92 25.64
C ILE A 9 -0.64 -47.70 24.90
N LEU A 10 0.69 -47.62 24.91
CA LEU A 10 1.51 -46.76 24.08
C LEU A 10 1.40 -47.27 22.63
N PHE A 11 0.51 -46.69 21.83
CA PHE A 11 0.44 -46.99 20.40
C PHE A 11 1.20 -45.91 19.61
N SER A 12 2.47 -46.19 19.39
CA SER A 12 3.34 -45.45 18.48
C SER A 12 2.94 -45.80 17.04
N PHE A 13 2.21 -44.90 16.37
CA PHE A 13 2.03 -44.97 14.92
C PHE A 13 3.13 -44.15 14.25
N ILE A 14 4.24 -44.82 13.93
CA ILE A 14 5.23 -44.33 12.96
C ILE A 14 4.63 -44.59 11.58
N ILE A 15 4.08 -43.55 10.94
CA ILE A 15 3.77 -43.60 9.52
C ILE A 15 5.02 -43.12 8.78
N ALA A 16 5.81 -44.09 8.30
CA ALA A 16 6.86 -43.85 7.34
C ALA A 16 6.21 -43.48 5.99
N ALA A 17 6.21 -42.19 5.65
CA ALA A 17 5.94 -41.73 4.30
C ALA A 17 7.27 -41.45 3.60
N CYS A 18 7.82 -42.47 2.93
CA CYS A 18 8.68 -42.25 1.79
C CYS A 18 7.79 -42.21 0.56
N ASN A 19 7.59 -41.05 -0.06
CA ASN A 19 7.25 -41.01 -1.48
C ASN A 19 7.74 -39.73 -2.14
N ASN A 20 8.69 -39.93 -3.06
CA ASN A 20 9.11 -39.09 -4.16
C ASN A 20 9.45 -37.62 -3.89
N SER A 21 10.76 -37.35 -3.97
CA SER A 21 11.36 -36.08 -4.39
C SER A 21 10.88 -35.73 -5.80
N THR A 22 9.62 -35.34 -5.90
CA THR A 22 9.07 -34.68 -7.07
C THR A 22 9.77 -33.34 -7.13
N GLN A 23 10.55 -33.10 -8.20
CA GLN A 23 11.14 -31.81 -8.49
C GLN A 23 10.07 -30.74 -8.29
N GLN A 24 10.25 -29.97 -7.22
CA GLN A 24 9.44 -28.80 -6.94
C GLN A 24 9.56 -27.90 -8.17
N PRO A 25 8.46 -27.53 -8.84
CA PRO A 25 8.52 -26.49 -9.86
C PRO A 25 9.19 -25.29 -9.20
N GLN A 26 10.33 -24.87 -9.73
CA GLN A 26 11.02 -23.69 -9.25
C GLN A 26 10.01 -22.54 -9.36
N ASN A 27 9.53 -22.06 -8.21
CA ASN A 27 8.72 -20.85 -8.17
C ASN A 27 9.59 -19.72 -8.73
N PRO A 28 9.22 -19.08 -9.85
CA PRO A 28 9.98 -17.96 -10.40
C PRO A 28 9.99 -16.74 -9.45
N ALA A 29 9.23 -16.78 -8.36
CA ALA A 29 9.19 -15.74 -7.32
C ALA A 29 10.44 -15.69 -6.40
N THR A 30 11.41 -16.61 -6.56
CA THR A 30 12.59 -16.69 -5.67
C THR A 30 13.91 -16.25 -6.32
N GLU A 31 13.92 -15.95 -7.61
CA GLU A 31 15.11 -15.47 -8.30
C GLU A 31 15.04 -13.94 -8.46
N GLY A 32 16.05 -13.23 -7.95
CA GLY A 32 16.16 -11.77 -8.08
C GLY A 32 16.23 -11.31 -9.55
N PRO A 33 16.13 -10.00 -9.81
CA PRO A 33 16.10 -9.49 -11.18
C PRO A 33 17.35 -9.93 -11.96
N LYS A 34 17.14 -10.43 -13.18
CA LYS A 34 18.20 -10.97 -14.04
C LYS A 34 18.67 -9.96 -15.08
N THR A 35 17.79 -9.02 -15.43
CA THR A 35 18.04 -7.97 -16.43
C THR A 35 17.89 -6.57 -15.84
N LYS A 36 18.28 -5.54 -16.61
CA LYS A 36 18.06 -4.14 -16.21
C LYS A 36 16.56 -3.85 -16.17
N GLU A 37 15.81 -4.43 -17.12
CA GLU A 37 14.36 -4.35 -17.23
C GLU A 37 13.68 -4.92 -15.99
N ASP A 38 14.11 -6.10 -15.52
CA ASP A 38 13.58 -6.71 -14.29
C ASP A 38 13.83 -5.82 -13.07
N SER A 39 15.03 -5.23 -13.00
CA SER A 39 15.41 -4.35 -11.89
C SER A 39 14.56 -3.09 -11.88
N LEU A 40 14.37 -2.45 -13.04
CA LEU A 40 13.53 -1.27 -13.19
C LEU A 40 12.06 -1.57 -12.90
N TYR A 41 11.54 -2.67 -13.43
CA TYR A 41 10.16 -3.10 -13.17
C TYR A 41 9.92 -3.34 -11.68
N ARG A 42 10.86 -4.04 -11.00
CA ARG A 42 10.80 -4.21 -9.54
C ARG A 42 10.78 -2.87 -8.82
N ASP A 43 11.65 -1.92 -9.21
CA ASP A 43 11.70 -0.61 -8.56
C ASP A 43 10.40 0.20 -8.76
N VAL A 44 9.77 0.11 -9.95
CA VAL A 44 8.44 0.68 -10.24
C VAL A 44 7.40 0.08 -9.29
N MET A 45 7.34 -1.25 -9.21
CA MET A 45 6.36 -1.96 -8.39
C MET A 45 6.59 -1.79 -6.89
N GLU A 46 7.84 -1.59 -6.45
CA GLU A 46 8.15 -1.31 -5.05
C GLU A 46 7.50 -0.01 -4.57
N ALA A 47 7.52 1.03 -5.40
CA ALA A 47 6.85 2.29 -5.06
C ALA A 47 5.33 2.10 -4.88
N HIS A 48 4.69 1.32 -5.76
CA HIS A 48 3.30 0.90 -5.59
C HIS A 48 3.10 0.10 -4.30
N ASN A 49 3.94 -0.90 -4.04
CA ASN A 49 3.79 -1.79 -2.88
C ASN A 49 3.98 -1.07 -1.54
N ILE A 50 4.79 0.00 -1.51
CA ILE A 50 4.92 0.87 -0.33
C ILE A 50 3.66 1.72 -0.14
N ALA A 51 3.13 2.31 -1.22
CA ALA A 51 2.02 3.25 -1.15
C ALA A 51 0.65 2.58 -0.98
N MET A 52 0.40 1.50 -1.72
CA MET A 52 -0.91 0.84 -1.82
C MET A 52 -1.50 0.41 -0.46
N PRO A 53 -0.74 -0.20 0.46
CA PRO A 53 -1.26 -0.57 1.78
C PRO A 53 -1.67 0.64 2.63
N LYS A 54 -1.22 1.85 2.28
CA LYS A 54 -1.54 3.09 3.00
C LYS A 54 -2.81 3.76 2.52
N MET A 55 -3.39 3.31 1.40
CA MET A 55 -4.59 3.93 0.83
C MET A 55 -5.81 3.88 1.75
N GLY A 56 -5.96 2.82 2.55
CA GLY A 56 -7.00 2.75 3.58
C GLY A 56 -6.85 3.85 4.65
N LYS A 57 -5.62 4.06 5.13
CA LYS A 57 -5.31 5.11 6.11
C LYS A 57 -5.51 6.52 5.53
N LEU A 58 -5.09 6.72 4.29
CA LEU A 58 -5.29 7.97 3.55
C LEU A 58 -6.78 8.31 3.43
N LYS A 59 -7.62 7.35 3.00
CA LYS A 59 -9.09 7.52 2.96
C LYS A 59 -9.68 7.80 4.33
N GLY A 60 -9.18 7.13 5.37
CA GLY A 60 -9.55 7.42 6.76
C GLY A 60 -9.30 8.88 7.14
N TYR A 61 -8.14 9.43 6.79
CA TYR A 61 -7.85 10.85 7.04
C TYR A 61 -8.70 11.81 6.22
N GLN A 62 -9.01 11.49 4.95
CA GLN A 62 -9.96 12.30 4.16
C GLN A 62 -11.30 12.43 4.89
N SER A 63 -11.85 11.32 5.37
CA SER A 63 -13.11 11.31 6.12
C SER A 63 -13.01 12.11 7.43
N LEU A 64 -11.91 11.98 8.18
CA LEU A 64 -11.71 12.73 9.41
C LEU A 64 -11.61 14.24 9.17
N VAL A 65 -10.86 14.67 8.15
CA VAL A 65 -10.74 16.08 7.78
C VAL A 65 -12.09 16.65 7.34
N GLN A 66 -12.83 15.91 6.52
CA GLN A 66 -14.18 16.31 6.10
C GLN A 66 -15.12 16.49 7.30
N LEU A 67 -15.11 15.56 8.26
CA LEU A 67 -15.92 15.68 9.48
C LEU A 67 -15.56 16.93 10.31
N GLN A 68 -14.28 17.29 10.37
CA GLN A 68 -13.84 18.52 11.05
C GLN A 68 -14.32 19.77 10.29
N LEU A 69 -14.18 19.81 8.97
CA LEU A 69 -14.68 20.90 8.13
C LEU A 69 -16.21 21.08 8.28
N ASP A 70 -16.96 19.98 8.25
CA ASP A 70 -18.42 19.98 8.44
C ASP A 70 -18.80 20.49 9.83
N SER A 71 -18.00 20.18 10.85
CA SER A 71 -18.19 20.67 12.21
C SER A 71 -17.92 22.17 12.31
N LEU A 72 -16.85 22.67 11.67
CA LEU A 72 -16.55 24.10 11.61
C LEU A 72 -17.66 24.88 10.90
N ALA A 73 -18.24 24.33 9.84
CA ALA A 73 -19.33 24.96 9.09
C ALA A 73 -20.60 25.19 9.95
N LYS A 74 -20.82 24.38 10.98
CA LYS A 74 -21.98 24.46 11.89
C LYS A 74 -21.79 25.44 13.05
N LEU A 75 -20.61 26.03 13.23
CA LEU A 75 -20.36 26.96 14.31
C LEU A 75 -21.15 28.28 14.15
N PRO A 76 -21.48 29.00 15.24
CA PRO A 76 -21.99 30.37 15.17
C PRO A 76 -21.01 31.31 14.43
N ALA A 77 -21.52 32.40 13.83
CA ALA A 77 -20.73 33.28 12.96
C ALA A 77 -19.42 33.80 13.61
N ALA A 78 -19.48 34.24 14.86
CA ALA A 78 -18.30 34.70 15.60
C ALA A 78 -17.25 33.60 15.80
N ALA A 79 -17.67 32.38 16.11
CA ALA A 79 -16.78 31.22 16.28
C ALA A 79 -16.21 30.73 14.94
N ARG A 80 -16.98 30.83 13.85
CA ARG A 80 -16.49 30.57 12.49
C ARG A 80 -15.38 31.54 12.10
N GLN A 81 -15.55 32.83 12.38
CA GLN A 81 -14.53 33.84 12.09
C GLN A 81 -13.21 33.56 12.83
N GLY A 82 -13.29 33.10 14.08
CA GLY A 82 -12.09 32.68 14.84
C GLY A 82 -11.42 31.40 14.32
N SER A 83 -12.10 30.64 13.46
CA SER A 83 -11.62 29.33 12.97
C SER A 83 -11.12 29.35 11.51
N VAL A 84 -11.01 30.53 10.89
CA VAL A 84 -10.61 30.67 9.47
C VAL A 84 -9.27 30.00 9.18
N ALA A 85 -8.26 30.22 10.02
CA ALA A 85 -6.93 29.63 9.81
C ALA A 85 -6.96 28.08 9.87
N LEU A 86 -7.73 27.52 10.81
CA LEU A 86 -7.90 26.08 10.91
C LEU A 86 -8.64 25.53 9.69
N LYS A 87 -9.71 26.19 9.24
CA LYS A 87 -10.44 25.81 8.03
C LYS A 87 -9.50 25.76 6.82
N THR A 88 -8.74 26.81 6.57
CA THR A 88 -7.78 26.85 5.45
C THR A 88 -6.74 25.72 5.52
N THR A 89 -6.28 25.39 6.73
CA THR A 89 -5.33 24.30 6.95
C THR A 89 -5.97 22.94 6.61
N LEU A 90 -7.21 22.72 7.04
CA LEU A 90 -7.96 21.49 6.77
C LEU A 90 -8.34 21.35 5.30
N ASP A 91 -8.73 22.44 4.63
CA ASP A 91 -9.03 22.44 3.18
C ASP A 91 -7.77 22.03 2.40
N SER A 92 -6.62 22.65 2.66
CA SER A 92 -5.35 22.31 2.00
C SER A 92 -4.91 20.87 2.27
N LEU A 93 -5.14 20.37 3.49
CA LEU A 93 -4.87 18.98 3.83
C LEU A 93 -5.79 18.03 3.05
N LEU A 94 -7.09 18.33 2.95
CA LEU A 94 -8.05 17.53 2.21
C LEU A 94 -7.68 17.45 0.72
N GLU A 95 -7.33 18.58 0.11
CA GLU A 95 -6.87 18.64 -1.28
C GLU A 95 -5.62 17.77 -1.49
N SER A 96 -4.65 17.83 -0.57
CA SER A 96 -3.42 17.03 -0.66
C SER A 96 -3.73 15.53 -0.58
N LEU A 97 -4.59 15.13 0.35
CA LEU A 97 -5.03 13.74 0.50
C LEU A 97 -5.80 13.25 -0.73
N GLN A 98 -6.71 14.07 -1.28
CA GLN A 98 -7.47 13.74 -2.49
C GLN A 98 -6.56 13.60 -3.71
N TYR A 99 -5.62 14.53 -3.88
CA TYR A 99 -4.63 14.48 -4.95
C TYR A 99 -3.77 13.21 -4.88
N ALA A 100 -3.32 12.82 -3.69
CA ALA A 100 -2.54 11.59 -3.51
C ALA A 100 -3.33 10.32 -3.89
N ALA A 101 -4.62 10.25 -3.55
CA ALA A 101 -5.48 9.14 -3.99
C ALA A 101 -5.66 9.11 -5.50
N MET A 102 -6.00 10.25 -6.10
CA MET A 102 -6.14 10.37 -7.55
C MET A 102 -4.84 10.03 -8.28
N ALA A 103 -3.68 10.45 -7.77
CA ALA A 103 -2.38 10.16 -8.39
C ALA A 103 -2.08 8.65 -8.41
N MET A 104 -2.41 7.95 -7.32
CA MET A 104 -2.31 6.48 -7.26
C MET A 104 -3.25 5.81 -8.26
N ASP A 105 -4.53 6.17 -8.25
CA ASP A 105 -5.54 5.60 -9.15
C ASP A 105 -5.18 5.86 -10.62
N LYS A 106 -4.77 7.09 -10.95
CA LYS A 106 -4.35 7.47 -12.30
C LYS A 106 -3.15 6.64 -12.74
N TRP A 107 -2.10 6.58 -11.92
CA TRP A 107 -0.90 5.80 -12.25
C TRP A 107 -1.25 4.33 -12.49
N MET A 108 -2.04 3.71 -11.59
CA MET A 108 -2.47 2.31 -11.76
C MET A 108 -3.30 2.10 -13.03
N SER A 109 -4.12 3.07 -13.43
CA SER A 109 -4.93 2.97 -14.65
C SER A 109 -4.13 3.14 -15.95
N GLU A 110 -3.03 3.89 -15.90
CA GLU A 110 -2.21 4.23 -17.07
C GLU A 110 -0.98 3.34 -17.21
N PHE A 111 -0.53 2.70 -16.13
CA PHE A 111 0.61 1.81 -16.15
C PHE A 111 0.30 0.54 -16.94
N VAL A 112 1.04 0.34 -18.03
CA VAL A 112 1.02 -0.89 -18.84
C VAL A 112 2.24 -1.74 -18.48
N PRO A 113 2.08 -2.88 -17.76
CA PRO A 113 3.20 -3.69 -17.29
C PRO A 113 4.09 -4.26 -18.42
N ASP A 114 3.47 -4.61 -19.55
CA ASP A 114 4.14 -5.28 -20.67
C ASP A 114 4.52 -4.34 -21.82
N SER A 115 4.45 -3.02 -21.61
CA SER A 115 4.79 -2.03 -22.64
C SER A 115 6.19 -2.28 -23.21
N ALA A 116 6.29 -2.25 -24.55
CA ALA A 116 7.54 -2.44 -25.29
C ALA A 116 8.35 -3.71 -24.95
N SER A 117 7.71 -4.81 -24.52
CA SER A 117 8.39 -6.07 -24.17
C SER A 117 9.34 -6.62 -25.24
N GLU A 118 9.02 -6.40 -26.51
CA GLU A 118 9.79 -6.90 -27.66
C GLU A 118 10.99 -6.02 -28.03
N ASN A 119 11.19 -4.88 -27.35
CA ASN A 119 12.30 -3.96 -27.61
C ASN A 119 12.94 -3.52 -26.28
N PRO A 120 14.09 -4.12 -25.89
CA PRO A 120 14.79 -3.83 -24.64
C PRO A 120 15.05 -2.33 -24.39
N ASP A 121 15.50 -1.59 -25.40
CA ASP A 121 15.83 -0.17 -25.24
C ASP A 121 14.59 0.69 -24.98
N LEU A 122 13.49 0.43 -25.70
CA LEU A 122 12.22 1.11 -25.47
C LEU A 122 11.59 0.70 -24.14
N ARG A 123 11.73 -0.57 -23.74
CA ARG A 123 11.29 -1.06 -22.44
C ARG A 123 11.98 -0.34 -21.30
N ILE A 124 13.31 -0.22 -21.36
CA ILE A 124 14.11 0.48 -20.37
C ILE A 124 13.66 1.94 -20.24
N GLN A 125 13.50 2.66 -21.35
CA GLN A 125 13.06 4.06 -21.34
C GLN A 125 11.67 4.22 -20.73
N TYR A 126 10.74 3.32 -21.07
CA TYR A 126 9.40 3.31 -20.50
C TYR A 126 9.45 3.07 -18.98
N LEU A 127 10.14 2.04 -18.51
CA LEU A 127 10.22 1.72 -17.09
C LEU A 127 10.96 2.80 -16.27
N GLU A 128 11.98 3.46 -16.83
CA GLU A 128 12.63 4.61 -16.18
C GLU A 128 11.66 5.79 -16.00
N SER A 129 10.79 6.02 -16.97
CA SER A 129 9.71 7.03 -16.87
C SER A 129 8.69 6.64 -15.81
N GLU A 130 8.21 5.40 -15.85
CA GLU A 130 7.23 4.91 -14.88
C GLU A 130 7.77 4.89 -13.46
N LYS A 131 9.08 4.61 -13.28
CA LYS A 131 9.73 4.65 -11.97
C LYS A 131 9.60 6.02 -11.33
N ARG A 132 9.90 7.09 -12.08
CA ARG A 132 9.78 8.47 -11.58
C ARG A 132 8.33 8.83 -11.22
N LYS A 133 7.36 8.39 -12.02
CA LYS A 133 5.93 8.62 -11.76
C LYS A 133 5.47 7.88 -10.50
N ALA A 134 5.83 6.61 -10.37
CA ALA A 134 5.49 5.78 -9.22
C ALA A 134 6.15 6.30 -7.93
N GLU A 135 7.41 6.73 -7.99
CA GLU A 135 8.10 7.38 -6.88
C GLU A 135 7.39 8.65 -6.44
N LYS A 136 6.98 9.51 -7.39
CA LYS A 136 6.26 10.74 -7.06
C LYS A 136 4.89 10.45 -6.45
N MET A 137 4.17 9.46 -6.98
CA MET A 137 2.91 8.98 -6.41
C MET A 137 3.10 8.51 -4.97
N LYS A 138 4.13 7.69 -4.71
CA LYS A 138 4.47 7.20 -3.36
C LYS A 138 4.75 8.36 -2.42
N GLU A 139 5.55 9.34 -2.83
CA GLU A 139 5.84 10.54 -2.04
C GLU A 139 4.56 11.31 -1.68
N ASN A 140 3.65 11.50 -2.63
CA ASN A 140 2.38 12.22 -2.39
C ASN A 140 1.54 11.50 -1.33
N VAL A 141 1.44 10.16 -1.40
CA VAL A 141 0.71 9.35 -0.42
C VAL A 141 1.35 9.45 0.97
N LEU A 142 2.67 9.24 1.07
CA LEU A 142 3.36 9.24 2.36
C LEU A 142 3.36 10.64 3.01
N SER A 143 3.66 11.68 2.25
CA SER A 143 3.71 13.05 2.77
C SER A 143 2.33 13.59 3.18
N SER A 144 1.27 13.26 2.44
CA SER A 144 -0.09 13.66 2.80
C SER A 144 -0.57 12.96 4.07
N ILE A 145 -0.20 11.70 4.26
CA ILE A 145 -0.45 10.95 5.50
C ILE A 145 0.31 11.57 6.68
N GLU A 146 1.56 11.97 6.48
CA GLU A 146 2.35 12.58 7.56
C GLU A 146 1.79 13.95 7.95
N ARG A 147 1.48 14.83 6.98
CA ARG A 147 0.78 16.09 7.27
C ARG A 147 -0.54 15.86 8.00
N ALA A 148 -1.29 14.81 7.65
CA ALA A 148 -2.52 14.49 8.35
C ALA A 148 -2.29 14.10 9.82
N LYS A 149 -1.25 13.31 10.12
CA LYS A 149 -0.86 13.00 11.50
C LYS A 149 -0.51 14.25 12.30
N GLU A 150 0.30 15.12 11.72
CA GLU A 150 0.74 16.36 12.37
C GLU A 150 -0.45 17.30 12.68
N ILE A 151 -1.32 17.53 11.69
CA ILE A 151 -2.46 18.44 11.81
C ILE A 151 -3.55 17.86 12.71
N LEU A 152 -3.85 16.57 12.58
CA LEU A 152 -4.92 15.90 13.34
C LEU A 152 -4.45 15.33 14.68
N LYS A 153 -3.15 15.36 14.97
CA LYS A 153 -2.50 14.80 16.17
C LYS A 153 -2.74 13.29 16.33
N GLN A 154 -2.49 12.54 15.26
CA GLN A 154 -2.74 11.09 15.12
C GLN A 154 -1.46 10.29 14.82
#